data_AF-A0A512J6L7-F1
#
_entry.id   AF-A0A512J6L7-F1
#
_cell.length_a   1.000
_cell.length_b   1.000
_cell.length_c   1.000
_cell.angle_alpha   90.00
_cell.angle_beta   90.00
_cell.angle_gamma   90.00
#
_symmetry.space_group_name_H-M   'P 1'
#
loop_
_entity.id
_entity.type
_entity.pdbx_description
1 polymer ?
#
loop_
_entity_poly.entity_id
_entity_poly.type
_entity_poly.pdbx_seq_one_letter_code
_entity_poly.pdbx_strand_id
1 'polypeptide(L)'
;MRKEVQQMANVLIKGIVLDEACAREFARAASHLEATGVTSTADAMRTQARLHRVKSLELQGKLAALGDQYGIVFPNVLKSIP
;
A
#
# COMPACT_ATOMS: atom_id res chain seq x y z
N MET A 1 -4.46 -24.77 2.11
CA MET A 1 -3.72 -23.94 1.13
C MET A 1 -2.31 -24.52 0.97
N ARG A 2 -1.79 -24.62 -0.27
CA ARG A 2 -0.39 -25.03 -0.52
C ARG A 2 0.57 -24.02 0.14
N LYS A 3 1.69 -24.49 0.70
CA LYS A 3 2.61 -23.62 1.48
C LYS A 3 3.14 -22.46 0.66
N GLU A 4 3.39 -22.69 -0.63
CA GLU A 4 3.90 -21.71 -1.57
C GLU A 4 2.90 -20.57 -1.81
N VAL A 5 1.61 -20.90 -1.93
CA VAL A 5 0.52 -19.92 -2.08
C VAL A 5 0.40 -19.06 -0.83
N GLN A 6 0.54 -19.68 0.35
CA GLN A 6 0.50 -18.96 1.62
C GLN A 6 1.70 -18.00 1.77
N GLN A 7 2.89 -18.43 1.38
CA GLN A 7 4.09 -17.59 1.39
C GLN A 7 3.95 -16.42 0.43
N MET A 8 3.47 -16.66 -0.79
CA MET A 8 3.24 -15.61 -1.78
C MET A 8 2.20 -14.59 -1.29
N ALA A 9 1.06 -15.06 -0.76
CA ALA A 9 0.05 -14.20 -0.19
C ALA A 9 0.60 -13.34 0.96
N ASN A 10 1.40 -13.94 1.85
CA ASN A 10 2.04 -13.21 2.94
C ASN A 10 3.00 -12.11 2.46
N VAL A 11 3.78 -12.36 1.39
CA VAL A 11 4.67 -11.34 0.80
C VAL A 11 3.86 -10.19 0.21
N LEU A 12 2.80 -10.50 -0.54
CA LEU A 12 1.91 -9.48 -1.12
C LEU A 12 1.23 -8.64 -0.04
N ILE A 13 0.68 -9.29 1.00
CA ILE A 13 0.02 -8.61 2.13
C ILE A 13 1.00 -7.68 2.85
N LYS A 14 2.23 -8.15 3.14
CA LYS A 14 3.25 -7.30 3.77
C LYS A 14 3.63 -6.10 2.91
N GLY A 15 3.75 -6.29 1.60
CA GLY A 15 4.01 -5.21 0.65
C GLY A 15 2.89 -4.17 0.65
N ILE A 16 1.62 -4.60 0.61
CA ILE A 16 0.45 -3.71 0.68
C ILE A 16 0.50 -2.86 1.95
N VAL A 17 0.73 -3.50 3.10
CA VAL A 17 0.79 -2.79 4.39
C VAL A 17 1.92 -1.77 4.40
N LEU A 18 3.10 -2.13 3.89
CA LEU A 18 4.25 -1.24 3.83
C LEU A 18 4.00 -0.03 2.92
N ASP A 19 3.53 -0.27 1.70
CA ASP A 19 3.25 0.80 0.73
C ASP A 19 2.18 1.77 1.26
N GLU A 20 1.11 1.27 1.89
CA GLU A 20 0.10 2.13 2.51
C GLU A 20 0.64 2.93 3.70
N ALA A 21 1.52 2.34 4.51
CA ALA A 21 2.18 3.05 5.60
C ALA A 21 3.07 4.18 5.06
N CYS A 22 3.90 3.89 4.05
CA CYS A 22 4.70 4.91 3.37
C CYS A 22 3.82 6.01 2.78
N ALA A 23 2.71 5.64 2.11
CA ALA A 23 1.79 6.61 1.54
C ALA A 23 1.19 7.57 2.58
N ARG A 24 0.80 7.05 3.76
CA ARG A 24 0.30 7.87 4.87
C ARG A 24 1.38 8.77 5.45
N GLU A 25 2.58 8.27 5.66
CA GLU A 25 3.69 9.08 6.20
C GLU A 25 4.09 10.20 5.24
N PHE A 26 4.19 9.92 3.94
CA PHE A 26 4.44 10.98 2.95
C PHE A 26 3.29 12.00 2.89
N ALA A 27 2.04 11.57 2.99
CA ALA A 27 0.91 12.50 3.05
C ALA A 27 0.95 13.38 4.32
N ARG A 28 1.30 12.81 5.48
CA ARG A 28 1.49 13.57 6.72
C ARG A 28 2.63 14.57 6.61
N ALA A 29 3.76 14.16 6.06
CA ALA A 29 4.91 15.03 5.81
C ALA A 29 4.55 16.18 4.86
N ALA A 30 3.79 15.90 3.79
CA ALA A 30 3.28 16.93 2.88
C ALA A 30 2.45 17.98 3.64
N SER A 31 1.46 17.54 4.43
CA SER A 31 0.62 18.46 5.22
C SER A 31 1.42 19.31 6.20
N HIS A 32 2.45 18.74 6.83
CA HIS A 32 3.33 19.48 7.74
C HIS A 32 4.16 20.54 7.00
N LEU A 33 4.71 20.19 5.84
CA LEU A 33 5.50 21.12 5.01
C LEU A 33 4.67 22.27 4.46
N GLU A 34 3.40 22.03 4.12
CA GLU A 34 2.50 23.11 3.72
C GLU A 34 2.19 24.07 4.87
N ALA A 35 1.97 23.54 6.08
CA ALA A 35 1.74 24.35 7.25
C ALA A 35 2.93 25.26 7.59
N THR A 36 4.14 24.89 7.15
CA THR A 36 5.36 25.70 7.31
C THR A 36 5.73 26.52 6.06
N GLY A 37 4.90 26.51 5.01
CA GLY A 37 5.08 27.32 3.80
C GLY A 37 6.06 26.73 2.77
N VAL A 38 6.51 25.48 2.94
CA VAL A 38 7.45 24.80 2.04
C VAL A 38 6.69 23.98 0.99
N THR A 39 6.06 24.66 0.04
CA THR A 39 5.10 24.06 -0.90
C THR A 39 5.71 23.10 -1.92
N SER A 40 6.90 23.41 -2.47
CA SER A 40 7.55 22.55 -3.47
C SER A 40 7.92 21.17 -2.91
N THR A 41 8.43 21.12 -1.67
CA THR A 41 8.73 19.86 -0.98
C THR A 41 7.45 19.13 -0.61
N ALA A 42 6.39 19.84 -0.23
CA ALA A 42 5.09 19.22 0.04
C ALA A 42 4.53 18.50 -1.21
N ASP A 43 4.66 19.09 -2.39
CA ASP A 43 4.21 18.47 -3.65
C ASP A 43 5.04 17.23 -4.02
N ALA A 44 6.35 17.26 -3.75
CA ALA A 44 7.19 16.08 -3.88
C ALA A 44 6.72 14.95 -2.94
N MET A 45 6.40 15.27 -1.69
CA MET A 45 5.87 14.30 -0.72
C MET A 45 4.51 13.74 -1.18
N ARG A 46 3.60 14.56 -1.71
CA ARG A 46 2.33 14.07 -2.30
C ARG A 46 2.56 13.12 -3.44
N THR A 47 3.53 13.41 -4.30
CA THR A 47 3.88 12.56 -5.44
C THR A 47 4.35 11.19 -4.96
N GLN A 48 5.20 11.15 -3.93
CA GLN A 48 5.62 9.89 -3.29
C GLN A 48 4.45 9.17 -2.64
N ALA A 49 3.57 9.88 -1.93
CA ALA A 49 2.37 9.29 -1.35
C ALA A 49 1.48 8.63 -2.41
N ARG A 50 1.28 9.29 -3.56
CA ARG A 50 0.52 8.75 -4.69
C ARG A 50 1.19 7.52 -5.28
N LEU A 51 2.51 7.55 -5.48
CA LEU A 51 3.27 6.43 -6.02
C LEU A 51 3.09 5.18 -5.17
N HIS A 52 3.20 5.30 -3.85
CA HIS A 52 3.02 4.17 -2.94
C HIS A 52 1.57 3.64 -2.92
N ARG A 53 0.56 4.51 -3.03
CA ARG A 53 -0.84 4.06 -3.19
C ARG A 53 -1.03 3.24 -4.45
N VAL A 54 -0.43 3.66 -5.57
CA VAL A 54 -0.49 2.88 -6.83
C VAL A 54 0.14 1.50 -6.65
N LYS A 55 1.33 1.43 -6.03
CA LYS A 55 1.99 0.14 -5.74
C LYS A 55 1.16 -0.78 -4.84
N SER A 56 0.55 -0.23 -3.80
CA SER A 56 -0.39 -0.96 -2.94
C SER A 56 -1.57 -1.53 -3.74
N LEU A 57 -2.19 -0.73 -4.61
CA LEU A 57 -3.29 -1.19 -5.47
C LEU A 57 -2.85 -2.29 -6.44
N GLU A 58 -1.66 -2.20 -7.02
CA GLU A 58 -1.10 -3.26 -7.86
C GLU A 58 -0.92 -4.57 -7.08
N LEU A 59 -0.42 -4.51 -5.85
CA LEU A 59 -0.26 -5.69 -5.01
C LEU A 59 -1.62 -6.27 -4.57
N GLN A 60 -2.62 -5.44 -4.33
CA GLN A 60 -3.99 -5.89 -4.07
C GLN A 60 -4.58 -6.61 -5.28
N GLY A 61 -4.37 -6.10 -6.49
CA GLY A 61 -4.78 -6.77 -7.72
C GLY A 61 -4.11 -8.13 -7.89
N LYS A 62 -2.81 -8.23 -7.61
CA LYS A 62 -2.06 -9.50 -7.61
C LYS A 62 -2.57 -10.48 -6.55
N LEU A 63 -2.92 -10.00 -5.36
CA LEU A 63 -3.46 -10.83 -4.29
C LEU A 63 -4.86 -11.35 -4.65
N ALA A 64 -5.70 -10.53 -5.25
CA ALA A 64 -7.02 -10.94 -5.76
C ALA A 64 -6.89 -12.02 -6.84
N ALA A 65 -6.00 -11.81 -7.83
CA ALA A 65 -5.73 -12.81 -8.87
C ALA A 65 -5.19 -14.13 -8.31
N LEU A 66 -4.32 -14.07 -7.29
CA LEU A 66 -3.86 -15.26 -6.56
C LEU A 66 -5.02 -15.96 -5.83
N GLY A 67 -5.96 -15.19 -5.29
CA GLY A 67 -7.18 -15.71 -4.67
C GLY A 67 -8.03 -16.48 -5.67
N ASP A 68 -8.36 -15.85 -6.79
CA ASP A 68 -9.17 -16.44 -7.87
C ASP A 68 -8.55 -17.73 -8.43
N GLN A 69 -7.23 -17.74 -8.65
CA GLN A 69 -6.51 -18.90 -9.17
C GLN A 69 -6.62 -20.14 -8.26
N TYR A 70 -6.77 -19.95 -6.95
CA TYR A 70 -6.79 -21.03 -5.96
C TYR A 70 -8.12 -21.18 -5.22
N GLY A 71 -9.15 -20.43 -5.60
CA GLY A 71 -10.45 -20.43 -4.92
C GLY A 71 -10.39 -19.91 -3.47
N ILE A 72 -9.52 -18.94 -3.19
CA ILE A 72 -9.28 -18.37 -1.87
C ILE A 72 -9.74 -16.91 -1.86
N VAL A 73 -10.53 -16.53 -0.86
CA VAL A 73 -10.86 -15.13 -0.61
C VAL A 73 -9.88 -14.56 0.42
N PHE A 74 -9.01 -13.64 -0.01
CA PHE A 74 -8.13 -12.92 0.90
C PHE A 74 -8.86 -11.71 1.50
N PRO A 75 -8.66 -11.41 2.79
CA PRO A 75 -9.29 -10.26 3.43
C PRO A 75 -8.80 -8.95 2.81
N ASN A 76 -9.66 -7.92 2.82
CA ASN A 76 -9.26 -6.59 2.39
C ASN A 76 -8.26 -6.00 3.41
N VAL A 77 -6.99 -6.02 3.03
CA VAL A 77 -5.83 -5.64 3.85
C VAL A 77 -5.89 -4.17 4.28
N LEU A 78 -6.61 -3.31 3.56
CA LEU A 78 -6.74 -1.89 3.88
C LEU A 78 -7.57 -1.61 5.14
N LYS A 79 -8.52 -2.51 5.48
CA LYS A 79 -9.34 -2.35 6.70
C LYS A 79 -8.58 -2.61 7.99
N SER A 80 -7.39 -3.21 7.89
CA SER A 80 -6.56 -3.63 9.02
C SER A 80 -5.41 -2.69 9.33
N ILE A 81 -5.29 -1.58 8.59
CA ILE A 81 -4.20 -0.62 8.80
C ILE A 81 -4.73 0.57 9.62
N PRO A 82 -4.23 0.79 10.86
CA PRO A 82 -4.67 1.88 11.71
C PRO A 82 -4.27 3.27 11.21
#